data_AF-A0AAW4BNL9-F1
#
_entry.id   AF-A0AAW4BNL9-F1
#
_cell.length_a   1.000
_cell.length_b   1.000
_cell.length_c   1.000
_cell.angle_alpha   90.00
_cell.angle_beta   90.00
_cell.angle_gamma   90.00
#
_symmetry.space_group_name_H-M   'P 1'
#
loop_
_entity.id
_entity.type
_entity.pdbx_description
1 polymer ?
#
loop_
_entity_poly.entity_id
_entity_poly.type
_entity_poly.pdbx_seq_one_letter_code
_entity_poly.pdbx_strand_id
1 'polypeptide(L)' 'GIQDILIITTPDDQASFIRLLGDGSDFGINLSYEVQSSPDGLAQAFIIGEEFIGDDSVCLVLGDNLFWGQGFSPMLKSA' A
#
# COMPACT_ATOMS: atom_id res chain seq x y z
N GLY A 1 -8.97 7.40 8.06
CA GLY A 1 -7.69 7.52 7.35
C GLY A 1 -7.88 6.91 5.99
N ILE A 2 -6.82 6.51 5.31
CA ILE A 2 -6.92 5.67 4.10
C ILE A 2 -7.44 4.29 4.53
N GLN A 3 -8.44 3.76 3.82
CA GLN A 3 -9.07 2.47 4.10
C GLN A 3 -8.94 1.48 2.95
N ASP A 4 -8.75 1.96 1.72
CA ASP A 4 -8.43 1.14 0.55
C ASP A 4 -6.92 1.19 0.33
N ILE A 5 -6.26 0.03 0.41
CA ILE A 5 -4.80 -0.07 0.31
C ILE A 5 -4.43 -1.18 -0.66
N LEU A 6 -3.57 -0.86 -1.63
CA LEU A 6 -2.93 -1.82 -2.51
C LEU A 6 -1.54 -2.18 -1.98
N ILE A 7 -1.30 -3.47 -1.76
CA ILE A 7 0.00 -4.01 -1.38
C ILE A 7 0.67 -4.62 -2.61
N ILE A 8 1.77 -4.01 -3.05
CA ILE A 8 2.59 -4.48 -4.16
C ILE A 8 3.78 -5.25 -3.59
N THR A 9 3.97 -6.50 -3.99
CA THR A 9 5.05 -7.37 -3.52
C THR A 9 5.78 -8.03 -4.67
N THR A 10 6.86 -8.75 -4.36
CA THR A 10 7.44 -9.73 -5.30
C THR A 10 6.45 -10.89 -5.53
N PRO A 11 6.62 -11.68 -6.60
CA PRO A 11 5.81 -12.88 -6.83
C PRO A 11 5.92 -13.90 -5.69
N ASP A 12 7.11 -14.03 -5.10
CA ASP A 12 7.39 -15.04 -4.08
C ASP A 12 6.80 -14.65 -2.71
N ASP A 13 6.72 -13.36 -2.41
CA ASP A 13 6.26 -12.86 -1.10
C ASP A 13 4.75 -12.68 -1.01
N GLN A 14 4.04 -12.55 -2.14
CA GLN A 14 2.62 -12.18 -2.16
C GLN A 14 1.76 -13.11 -1.29
N ALA A 15 1.96 -14.42 -1.43
CA ALA A 15 1.22 -15.42 -0.67
C ALA A 15 1.43 -15.28 0.84
N SER A 16 2.63 -14.87 1.27
CA SER A 16 2.93 -14.63 2.69
C SER A 16 2.22 -13.39 3.23
N PHE A 17 2.13 -12.31 2.44
CA PHE A 17 1.39 -11.11 2.81
C PHE A 17 -0.11 -11.36 2.89
N ILE A 18 -0.70 -12.06 1.90
CA ILE A 18 -2.11 -12.45 1.92
C ILE A 18 -2.42 -13.31 3.14
N ARG A 19 -1.56 -14.29 3.47
CA ARG A 19 -1.74 -15.13 4.66
C ARG A 19 -1.67 -14.33 5.97
N LEU A 20 -0.86 -13.27 6.01
CA LEU A 20 -0.67 -12.45 7.20
C LEU A 20 -1.80 -11.44 7.41
N LEU A 21 -2.27 -10.80 6.34
CA LEU A 21 -3.14 -9.63 6.41
C LEU A 21 -4.57 -9.88 5.88
N GLY A 22 -4.79 -10.97 5.13
CA GLY A 22 -6.09 -11.30 4.56
C GLY A 22 -6.60 -10.23 3.60
N ASP A 23 -7.90 -9.98 3.59
CA ASP A 23 -8.52 -8.88 2.83
C ASP A 23 -8.59 -7.57 3.64
N GLY A 24 -8.06 -7.55 4.87
CA GLY A 24 -8.12 -6.41 5.78
C GLY A 24 -9.40 -6.28 6.61
N SER A 25 -10.38 -7.17 6.41
CA SER A 25 -11.68 -7.09 7.10
C SER A 25 -11.54 -7.16 8.63
N ASP A 26 -10.59 -7.94 9.14
CA ASP A 26 -10.24 -8.01 10.57
C ASP A 26 -9.80 -6.66 11.16
N PHE A 27 -9.33 -5.73 10.32
CA PHE A 27 -8.91 -4.38 10.70
C PHE A 27 -9.90 -3.29 10.28
N GLY A 28 -11.01 -3.66 9.61
CA GLY A 28 -11.99 -2.70 9.08
C GLY A 28 -11.48 -1.86 7.91
N ILE A 29 -10.59 -2.42 7.09
CA ILE A 29 -10.02 -1.82 5.87
C ILE A 29 -10.14 -2.80 4.70
N ASN A 30 -9.86 -2.36 3.47
CA ASN A 30 -9.84 -3.19 2.27
C ASN A 30 -8.41 -3.28 1.74
N LEU A 31 -7.90 -4.52 1.63
CA LEU A 31 -6.57 -4.81 1.10
C LEU A 31 -6.66 -5.51 -0.25
N SER A 32 -6.01 -4.93 -1.25
CA SER A 32 -5.77 -5.53 -2.57
C SER A 32 -4.29 -5.88 -2.72
N TYR A 33 -3.99 -6.81 -3.62
CA TYR A 33 -2.63 -7.31 -3.81
C TYR A 33 -2.26 -7.36 -5.28
N GLU A 34 -1.08 -6.86 -5.61
CA GLU A 34 -0.52 -6.93 -6.96
C GLU A 34 0.95 -7.36 -6.92
N VAL A 35 1.43 -7.88 -8.05
CA VAL A 35 2.80 -8.39 -8.17
C VAL A 35 3.66 -7.41 -8.99
N GLN A 36 4.81 -7.07 -8.44
CA GLN A 36 5.92 -6.46 -9.16
C GLN A 36 6.91 -7.54 -9.57
N SER A 37 7.01 -7.82 -10.88
CA SER A 37 7.89 -8.86 -11.42
C SER A 37 9.38 -8.53 -11.32
N SER A 38 9.74 -7.25 -11.35
CA SER A 38 11.12 -6.74 -11.25
C SER A 38 11.13 -5.36 -10.58
N PRO A 39 12.16 -5.01 -9.78
CA PRO A 39 12.26 -3.71 -9.13
C PRO A 39 12.77 -2.64 -10.11
N ASP A 40 11.91 -2.19 -11.03
CA ASP A 40 12.28 -1.23 -12.08
C ASP A 40 12.15 0.25 -11.63
N GLY A 41 11.80 0.47 -10.36
CA GLY A 41 11.76 1.78 -9.70
C GLY A 41 10.41 2.11 -9.06
N LEU A 42 10.40 3.11 -8.18
CA LEU A 42 9.22 3.47 -7.37
C LEU A 42 8.03 3.94 -8.20
N ALA A 43 8.28 4.60 -9.33
CA ALA A 43 7.22 5.08 -10.21
C ALA A 43 6.39 3.92 -10.81
N GLN A 44 6.94 2.71 -10.88
CA GLN A 44 6.24 1.51 -11.35
C GLN A 44 5.03 1.18 -10.48
N ALA A 45 5.01 1.59 -9.20
CA ALA A 45 3.86 1.40 -8.32
C ALA A 45 2.58 2.06 -8.86
N PHE A 46 2.70 3.22 -9.53
CA PHE A 46 1.56 3.91 -10.13
C PHE A 46 1.07 3.24 -11.42
N ILE A 47 1.94 2.49 -12.10
CA ILE A 47 1.57 1.73 -13.29
C ILE A 47 0.87 0.43 -12.87
N ILE A 48 1.46 -0.30 -11.91
CA ILE A 48 0.89 -1.53 -11.37
C ILE A 48 -0.47 -1.25 -10.71
N GLY A 49 -0.57 -0.14 -9.97
CA GLY A 49 -1.79 0.26 -9.29
C GLY A 49 -2.75 1.10 -10.12
N GLU A 50 -2.56 1.26 -11.44
CA GLU A 50 -3.37 2.17 -12.27
C GLU A 50 -4.88 1.92 -12.11
N GLU A 51 -5.31 0.66 -12.24
CA GLU A 51 -6.73 0.29 -12.10
C GLU A 51 -7.25 0.47 -10.67
N PHE A 52 -6.39 0.27 -9.67
CA PHE A 52 -6.74 0.47 -8.25
C PHE A 52 -6.89 1.95 -7.91
N ILE A 53 -6.03 2.81 -8.46
CA ILE A 53 -6.04 4.26 -8.24
C ILE A 53 -7.24 4.90 -8.94
N GLY A 54 -7.53 4.49 -10.18
CA GLY A 54 -8.58 5.11 -10.98
C GLY A 54 -8.37 6.62 -11.13
N ASP A 55 -9.38 7.41 -10.76
CA ASP A 55 -9.34 8.88 -10.82
C ASP A 55 -9.10 9.53 -9.42
N ASP A 56 -8.81 8.73 -8.39
CA ASP A 56 -8.69 9.20 -7.01
C ASP A 56 -7.28 9.71 -6.67
N SER A 57 -7.18 10.48 -5.57
CA SER A 57 -5.89 10.88 -5.01
C SER A 57 -5.24 9.72 -4.24
N VAL A 58 -3.94 9.52 -4.44
CA VAL A 58 -3.20 8.40 -3.85
C VAL A 58 -2.02 8.87 -2.99
N CYS A 59 -1.67 8.06 -2.00
CA CYS A 59 -0.46 8.19 -1.20
C CYS A 59 0.39 6.92 -1.32
N LEU A 60 1.69 7.07 -1.51
CA LEU A 60 2.65 5.97 -1.59
C LEU A 60 3.54 5.95 -0.34
N VAL A 61 3.66 4.79 0.29
CA VAL A 61 4.62 4.54 1.38
C VAL A 61 5.45 3.30 1.06
N LEU A 62 6.73 3.30 1.42
CA LEU A 62 7.59 2.14 1.28
C LEU A 62 7.42 1.21 2.48
N GLY A 63 7.34 -0.10 2.22
CA GLY A 63 7.07 -1.11 3.26
C GLY A 63 8.13 -1.23 4.35
N ASP A 64 9.32 -0.66 4.16
CA ASP A 64 10.43 -0.66 5.11
C ASP A 64 10.58 0.67 5.88
N ASN A 65 9.71 1.66 5.62
CA ASN A 65 9.81 2.97 6.23
C ASN A 65 9.11 3.01 7.59
N LEU A 66 9.84 3.37 8.64
CA LEU A 66 9.32 3.53 10.00
C LEU A 66 9.22 5.01 10.37
N PHE A 67 8.01 5.48 10.69
CA PHE A 67 7.75 6.85 11.13
C PHE A 67 7.26 6.88 12.57
N TRP A 68 7.84 7.76 13.39
CA TRP A 68 7.42 7.97 14.77
C TRP A 68 7.64 9.42 15.21
N GLY A 69 6.69 9.99 15.94
CA GLY A 69 6.80 11.33 16.51
C GLY A 69 5.48 11.90 17.00
N GLN A 70 5.55 12.81 17.98
CA GLN A 70 4.38 13.55 18.45
C GLN A 70 3.87 14.47 17.34
N GLY A 71 2.57 14.44 17.04
CA GLY A 71 1.96 15.25 15.97
C GLY A 71 2.01 14.63 14.57
N PHE A 72 2.43 13.37 14.42
CA PHE A 72 2.48 12.72 13.11
C PHE A 72 1.11 12.61 12.43
N SER A 73 0.05 12.19 13.14
CA SER A 73 -1.27 12.06 12.53
C SER A 73 -1.87 13.39 12.05
N PRO A 74 -1.79 14.50 12.80
CA PRO A 74 -2.15 15.83 12.28
C PRO A 74 -1.38 16.21 11.02
N MET A 75 -0.06 15.98 10.97
CA MET A 75 0.78 16.30 9.82
C MET A 75 0.34 15.55 8.56
N LEU A 76 0.05 14.25 8.68
CA LEU A 76 -0.42 13.44 7.54
C LEU A 76 -1.80 13.87 7.02
N LYS A 77 -2.67 14.39 7.90
CA LYS A 77 -4.01 14.85 7.49
C LYS A 77 -3.99 16.21 6.78
N SER A 78 -2.91 16.98 6.92
CA SER A 78 -2.75 18.30 6.29
C SER A 78 -1.90 18.27 5.01
N ALA A 79 -1.37 17.10 4.65
CA ALA A 79 -0.53 16.91 3.48
C ALA A 79 -1.35 16.95 2.18
#